data_AF-A0A7S1F8X0-F1
#
_entry.id   AF-A0A7S1F8X0-F1
#
_cell.length_a   1.000
_cell.length_b   1.000
_cell.length_c   1.000
_cell.angle_alpha   90.00
_cell.angle_beta   90.00
_cell.angle_gamma   90.00
#
_symmetry.space_group_name_H-M   'P 1'
#
loop_
_entity.id
_entity.type
_entity.pdbx_description
1 polymer ?
#
loop_
_entity_poly.entity_id
_entity_poly.type
_entity_poly.pdbx_seq_one_letter_code
_entity_poly.pdbx_strand_id
1 'polypeptide(L)'
;RVVAGGIQQSDFSGSPEPSLSVGTVVRLEGLAVDHHLNGLLARCEAYWREGAWRVLLESGESKVLQMHHLVVATAQELEYFDLMKQDVVPESDEELLTESVESDDGLNDSRQKQLTAKPPR
;
A
#
# COMPACT_ATOMS: atom_id res chain seq x y z
N ARG A 1 -8.56 45.72 49.18
CA ARG A 1 -7.27 45.65 48.43
C ARG A 1 -7.21 44.29 47.77
N VAL A 2 -7.03 44.24 46.45
CA VAL A 2 -6.80 43.00 45.69
C VAL A 2 -5.41 42.46 45.98
N VAL A 3 -5.28 41.14 46.11
CA VAL A 3 -4.55 40.28 45.16
C VAL A 3 -4.95 38.81 45.39
N ALA A 4 -5.66 38.22 44.43
CA ALA A 4 -5.79 36.77 44.34
C ALA A 4 -4.64 36.27 43.44
N GLY A 5 -3.82 35.36 43.96
CA GLY A 5 -2.65 34.80 43.28
C GLY A 5 -2.80 33.31 43.01
N GLY A 6 -3.89 32.91 42.35
CA GLY A 6 -4.10 31.52 41.92
C GLY A 6 -3.26 31.22 40.69
N ILE A 7 -2.09 30.59 40.87
CA ILE A 7 -1.31 30.04 39.75
C ILE A 7 -1.93 28.70 39.39
N GLN A 8 -2.76 28.71 38.34
CA GLN A 8 -3.57 27.56 37.95
C GLN A 8 -2.83 26.71 36.91
N GLN A 9 -2.51 25.47 37.30
CA GLN A 9 -2.23 24.31 36.45
C GLN A 9 -1.73 24.60 35.03
N SER A 10 -0.41 24.67 34.86
CA SER A 10 0.21 24.08 33.67
C SER A 10 0.13 22.58 33.83
N ASP A 11 -1.04 22.02 33.53
CA ASP A 11 -1.20 20.59 33.31
C ASP A 11 -0.36 20.27 32.08
N PHE A 12 0.91 19.91 32.31
CA PHE A 12 1.72 19.23 31.31
C PHE A 12 1.05 17.88 31.12
N SER A 13 0.03 17.86 30.26
CA SER A 13 -0.37 16.70 29.49
C SER A 13 0.85 16.29 28.68
N GLY A 14 1.79 15.63 29.36
CA GLY A 14 2.73 14.71 28.77
C GLY A 14 1.90 13.56 28.23
N SER A 15 1.21 13.84 27.11
CA SER A 15 0.75 12.84 26.16
C SER A 15 1.89 11.86 26.05
N PRO A 16 1.73 10.60 26.49
CA PRO A 16 2.86 9.70 26.66
C PRO A 16 3.54 9.60 25.30
N GLU A 17 4.75 10.18 25.20
CA GLU A 17 5.43 10.27 23.92
C GLU A 17 5.55 8.83 23.41
N PRO A 18 4.97 8.53 22.23
CA PRO A 18 4.73 7.14 21.87
C PRO A 18 6.08 6.46 21.78
N SER A 19 6.32 5.52 22.71
CA SER A 19 7.61 4.88 22.88
C SER A 19 7.87 3.96 21.70
N LEU A 20 8.47 4.53 20.65
CA LEU A 20 8.84 3.82 19.43
C LEU A 20 9.61 2.56 19.81
N SER A 21 9.26 1.46 19.15
CA SER A 21 9.82 0.15 19.41
C SER A 21 10.31 -0.47 18.10
N VAL A 22 11.23 -1.42 18.19
CA VAL A 22 11.64 -2.20 17.02
C VAL A 22 10.42 -2.94 16.46
N GLY A 23 10.23 -2.86 15.14
CA GLY A 23 9.07 -3.37 14.42
C GLY A 23 7.91 -2.37 14.27
N THR A 24 7.88 -1.25 15.01
CA THR A 24 6.83 -0.22 14.84
C THR A 24 6.90 0.37 13.43
N VAL A 25 5.75 0.47 12.75
CA VAL A 25 5.63 1.23 11.50
C VAL A 25 5.34 2.70 11.84
N VAL A 26 6.04 3.59 11.15
CA VAL A 26 5.99 5.03 11.34
C VAL A 26 5.85 5.73 9.99
N ARG A 27 5.08 6.82 9.95
CA ARG A 27 5.05 7.76 8.84
C ARG A 27 6.12 8.82 9.04
N LEU A 28 6.85 9.14 7.98
CA LEU A 28 7.87 10.17 7.99
C LEU A 28 7.22 11.54 7.79
N GLU A 29 7.58 12.51 8.63
CA GLU A 29 7.03 13.87 8.56
C GLU A 29 8.08 14.92 8.97
N GLY A 30 7.93 16.17 8.51
CA GLY A 30 8.81 17.28 8.88
C GLY A 30 10.24 17.27 8.31
N LEU A 31 10.62 16.29 7.47
CA LEU A 31 11.96 16.22 6.88
C LEU A 31 12.21 17.40 5.94
N ALA A 32 13.20 18.23 6.29
CA ALA A 32 13.55 19.46 5.57
C ALA A 32 14.59 19.27 4.43
N VAL A 33 15.33 18.15 4.42
CA VAL A 33 16.29 17.83 3.36
C VAL A 33 15.68 16.84 2.37
N ASP A 34 15.13 15.74 2.90
CA ASP A 34 14.51 14.67 2.14
C ASP A 34 12.99 14.85 2.03
N HIS A 35 12.53 15.98 1.50
CA HIS A 35 11.09 16.29 1.44
C HIS A 35 10.24 15.21 0.74
N HIS A 36 10.84 14.49 -0.22
CA HIS A 36 10.22 13.40 -0.98
C HIS A 36 9.91 12.15 -0.14
N LEU A 37 10.45 12.06 1.10
CA LEU A 37 10.15 10.97 2.03
C LEU A 37 9.00 11.30 2.98
N ASN A 38 8.57 12.57 3.08
CA ASN A 38 7.44 12.93 3.92
C ASN A 38 6.16 12.29 3.38
N GLY A 39 5.39 11.66 4.26
CA GLY A 39 4.21 10.88 3.91
C GLY A 39 4.47 9.39 3.63
N LEU A 40 5.73 8.98 3.42
CA LEU A 40 6.07 7.57 3.24
C LEU A 40 6.05 6.81 4.57
N LEU A 41 5.84 5.50 4.48
CA LEU A 41 5.87 4.58 5.63
C LEU A 41 7.23 3.87 5.73
N ALA A 42 7.68 3.68 6.97
CA ALA A 42 8.89 2.94 7.28
C ALA A 42 8.73 2.10 8.55
N ARG A 43 9.51 1.04 8.69
CA ARG A 43 9.53 0.17 9.88
C ARG A 43 10.78 0.46 10.72
N CYS A 44 10.63 0.76 12.01
CA CYS A 44 11.74 0.93 12.94
C CYS A 44 12.55 -0.37 13.08
N GLU A 45 13.79 -0.40 12.58
CA GLU A 45 14.68 -1.57 12.69
C GLU A 45 15.46 -1.58 14.01
N ALA A 46 16.00 -0.43 14.40
CA ALA A 46 16.86 -0.30 15.58
C ALA A 46 16.88 1.13 16.10
N TYR A 47 17.00 1.29 17.41
CA TYR A 47 17.35 2.57 18.00
C TYR A 47 18.79 2.96 17.63
N TRP A 48 18.99 4.18 17.18
CA TRP A 48 20.30 4.75 16.89
C TRP A 48 20.75 5.66 18.04
N ARG A 49 21.94 6.25 17.94
CA ARG A 49 22.44 7.18 18.96
C ARG A 49 21.61 8.48 18.97
N GLU A 50 21.61 9.15 20.12
CA GLU A 50 21.13 10.53 20.27
C GLU A 50 19.67 10.76 19.84
N GLY A 51 18.76 9.86 20.21
CA GLY A 51 17.31 10.01 19.96
C GLY A 51 16.87 9.71 18.52
N ALA A 52 17.80 9.31 17.66
CA ALA A 52 17.48 8.86 16.31
C ALA A 52 17.08 7.38 16.27
N TRP A 53 16.34 7.00 15.24
CA TRP A 53 15.96 5.63 14.91
C TRP A 53 16.43 5.29 13.50
N ARG A 54 16.93 4.07 13.33
CA ARG A 54 17.10 3.47 12.00
C ARG A 54 15.76 2.89 11.56
N VAL A 55 15.23 3.40 10.46
CA VAL A 55 13.96 2.98 9.87
C VAL A 55 14.18 2.44 8.46
N LEU A 56 13.50 1.34 8.11
CA LEU A 56 13.51 0.73 6.79
C LEU A 56 12.30 1.23 5.99
N LEU A 57 12.56 1.99 4.94
CA LEU A 57 11.55 2.51 4.01
C LEU A 57 10.88 1.38 3.23
N GLU A 58 9.69 1.64 2.69
CA GLU A 58 9.00 0.73 1.75
C GLU A 58 9.88 0.29 0.57
N SER A 59 10.79 1.16 0.10
CA SER A 59 11.77 0.90 -0.96
C SER A 59 12.87 -0.12 -0.59
N GLY A 60 13.00 -0.49 0.69
CA GLY A 60 14.09 -1.31 1.21
C GLY A 60 15.35 -0.53 1.59
N GLU A 61 15.34 0.80 1.50
CA GLU A 61 16.44 1.64 2.00
C GLU A 61 16.29 1.91 3.51
N SER A 62 17.36 1.70 4.29
CA SER A 62 17.39 2.12 5.71
C SER A 62 17.90 3.56 5.85
N LYS A 63 17.13 4.45 6.48
CA LYS A 63 17.57 5.79 6.89
C LYS A 63 17.61 5.96 8.41
N VAL A 64 18.41 6.91 8.88
CA VAL A 64 18.52 7.28 10.31
C VAL A 64 17.84 8.62 10.51
N LEU A 65 16.72 8.64 11.23
CA LEU A 65 15.86 9.80 11.41
C LEU A 65 15.61 10.10 12.89
N GLN A 66 15.48 11.37 13.22
CA GLN A 66 15.16 11.83 14.59
C GLN A 66 13.71 11.51 14.97
N MET A 67 13.45 11.20 16.24
CA MET A 67 12.12 10.80 16.71
C MET A 67 11.02 11.85 16.42
N HIS A 68 11.33 13.14 16.39
CA HIS A 68 10.37 14.19 16.02
C HIS A 68 9.99 14.22 14.53
N HIS A 69 10.67 13.47 13.67
CA HIS A 69 10.31 13.26 12.27
C HIS A 69 9.52 11.95 12.03
N LEU A 70 9.19 11.22 13.11
CA LEU A 70 8.56 9.90 13.05
C LEU A 70 7.22 9.93 13.78
N VAL A 71 6.14 9.79 13.03
CA VAL A 71 4.78 9.69 13.57
C VAL A 71 4.39 8.21 13.59
N VAL A 72 3.85 7.69 14.70
CA VAL A 72 3.36 6.31 14.73
C VAL A 72 2.25 6.14 13.70
N ALA A 73 2.41 5.15 12.82
CA ALA A 73 1.41 4.85 11.79
C ALA A 73 0.10 4.36 12.45
N THR A 74 -1.02 4.78 11.88
CA THR A 74 -2.35 4.30 12.29
C THR A 74 -2.51 2.80 11.97
N ALA A 75 -3.51 2.15 12.57
CA ALA A 75 -3.82 0.75 12.27
C ALA A 75 -4.04 0.51 10.76
N GLN A 76 -4.71 1.44 10.07
CA GLN A 76 -4.96 1.37 8.64
C GLN A 76 -3.68 1.50 7.79
N GLU A 77 -2.72 2.33 8.21
CA GLU A 77 -1.40 2.45 7.56
C GLU A 77 -0.54 1.20 7.81
N LEU A 78 -0.64 0.59 9.00
CA LEU A 78 -0.02 -0.71 9.33
C LEU A 78 -0.58 -1.83 8.44
N GLU A 79 -1.91 -1.95 8.35
CA GLU A 79 -2.58 -2.93 7.48
C GLU A 79 -2.13 -2.76 6.01
N TYR A 80 -2.09 -1.53 5.50
CA TYR A 80 -1.59 -1.25 4.15
C TYR A 80 -0.11 -1.64 3.99
N PHE A 81 0.76 -1.32 4.95
CA PHE A 81 2.19 -1.62 4.88
C PHE A 81 2.48 -3.12 4.84
N ASP A 82 1.76 -3.93 5.62
CA ASP A 82 1.93 -5.39 5.62
C ASP A 82 1.22 -6.05 4.41
N LEU A 83 0.07 -5.56 3.95
CA LEU A 83 -0.61 -6.05 2.74
C LEU A 83 0.23 -5.79 1.47
N MET A 84 0.87 -4.62 1.35
CA MET A 84 1.74 -4.28 0.22
C MET A 84 3.12 -4.97 0.26
N LYS A 85 3.45 -5.65 1.38
CA LYS A 85 4.65 -6.50 1.53
C LYS A 85 4.36 -7.99 1.43
N GLN A 86 3.09 -8.38 1.35
CA GLN A 86 2.73 -9.72 0.92
C GLN A 86 2.84 -9.78 -0.61
N ASP A 87 3.69 -10.68 -1.11
CA ASP A 87 3.63 -11.21 -2.48
C ASP A 87 2.34 -12.02 -2.69
N VAL A 88 1.18 -11.42 -2.42
CA VAL A 88 -0.03 -11.72 -3.19
C VAL A 88 0.17 -11.02 -4.54
N VAL A 89 1.02 -11.65 -5.34
CA VAL A 89 0.61 -11.94 -6.71
C VAL A 89 -0.80 -12.53 -6.55
N PRO A 90 -1.88 -11.88 -7.00
CA PRO A 90 -3.09 -12.64 -7.19
C PRO A 90 -2.67 -13.74 -8.16
N GLU A 91 -2.71 -14.98 -7.68
CA GLU A 91 -2.72 -16.16 -8.53
C GLU A 91 -4.07 -16.12 -9.29
N SER A 92 -4.18 -15.11 -10.17
CA SER A 92 -4.95 -15.15 -11.39
C SER A 92 -4.24 -16.13 -12.33
N ASP A 93 -4.14 -17.36 -11.84
CA ASP A 93 -4.41 -18.55 -12.64
C ASP A 93 -5.89 -18.45 -13.05
N GLU A 94 -6.20 -17.45 -13.88
CA GLU A 94 -7.32 -17.55 -14.79
C GLU A 94 -6.93 -18.62 -15.79
N GLU A 95 -7.07 -19.88 -15.34
CA GLU A 95 -7.38 -21.04 -16.18
C GLU A 95 -8.69 -20.77 -16.92
N LEU A 96 -8.68 -19.76 -17.78
CA LEU A 96 -9.63 -19.65 -18.88
C LEU A 96 -9.24 -20.73 -19.87
N LEU A 97 -9.64 -21.96 -19.54
CA LEU A 97 -10.02 -22.94 -20.53
C LEU A 97 -10.98 -22.23 -21.50
N THR A 98 -10.46 -21.79 -22.64
CA THR A 98 -11.27 -21.74 -23.85
C THR A 98 -11.51 -23.18 -24.25
N GLU A 99 -12.47 -23.81 -23.56
CA GLU A 99 -13.00 -25.12 -23.90
C GLU A 99 -13.29 -25.18 -25.40
N SER A 100 -12.84 -26.25 -26.03
CA SER A 100 -13.12 -26.57 -27.42
C SER A 100 -14.62 -26.71 -27.63
N VAL A 101 -15.28 -25.66 -28.10
CA VAL A 101 -16.65 -25.73 -28.62
C VAL A 101 -16.65 -26.37 -30.02
N GLU A 102 -16.39 -27.67 -30.04
CA GLU A 102 -16.87 -28.55 -31.11
C GLU A 102 -18.36 -28.87 -30.87
N SER A 103 -19.10 -29.18 -31.94
CA SER A 103 -20.55 -29.48 -31.97
C SER A 103 -21.48 -28.27 -31.75
N ASP A 104 -22.67 -28.20 -32.36
CA ASP A 104 -23.24 -28.88 -33.52
C ASP A 104 -24.42 -28.00 -34.00
N ASP A 105 -24.59 -27.81 -35.31
CA ASP A 105 -25.85 -27.27 -35.84
C ASP A 105 -26.13 -27.91 -37.22
N GLY A 106 -26.45 -29.20 -37.18
CA GLY A 106 -27.02 -29.91 -38.32
C GLY A 106 -28.47 -29.47 -38.59
N LEU A 107 -28.86 -29.50 -39.88
CA LEU A 107 -30.17 -29.18 -40.46
C LEU A 107 -30.46 -27.66 -40.60
N ASN A 108 -30.66 -27.15 -41.83
CA ASN A 108 -31.86 -27.53 -42.58
C ASN A 108 -31.70 -27.57 -44.10
N ASP A 109 -32.35 -28.56 -44.71
CA ASP A 109 -32.50 -28.74 -46.16
C ASP A 109 -33.64 -27.87 -46.69
N SER A 110 -33.37 -26.95 -47.64
CA SER A 110 -34.26 -26.74 -48.80
C SER A 110 -33.84 -25.61 -49.75
N ARG A 111 -33.72 -25.99 -51.03
CA ARG A 111 -34.12 -25.22 -52.22
C ARG A 111 -33.62 -23.76 -52.38
N GLN A 112 -32.70 -23.59 -53.32
CA GLN A 112 -32.98 -22.72 -54.48
C GLN A 112 -32.42 -23.40 -55.74
N LYS A 113 -33.19 -23.41 -56.83
CA LYS A 113 -32.82 -24.01 -58.12
C LYS A 113 -32.33 -22.91 -59.09
N GLN A 114 -31.84 -23.35 -60.26
CA GLN A 114 -31.50 -22.60 -61.48
C GLN A 114 -30.00 -22.27 -61.62
N LEU A 115 -29.26 -23.02 -62.45
CA LEU A 115 -29.11 -22.89 -63.93
C LEU A 115 -28.06 -21.83 -64.32
N THR A 116 -26.86 -22.26 -64.77
CA THR A 116 -26.45 -22.11 -66.18
C THR A 116 -25.01 -22.61 -66.48
N ALA A 117 -24.90 -23.29 -67.64
CA ALA A 117 -23.76 -23.53 -68.54
C ALA A 117 -22.26 -23.35 -68.10
N LYS A 118 -21.53 -24.47 -68.22
CA LYS A 118 -20.15 -24.60 -68.80
C LYS A 118 -20.17 -24.26 -70.32
N PRO A 119 -19.04 -24.29 -71.08
CA PRO A 119 -17.63 -23.95 -70.83
C PRO A 119 -17.28 -22.76 -71.79
N PRO A 120 -16.14 -22.63 -72.53
CA PRO A 120 -14.76 -23.17 -72.49
C PRO A 120 -13.70 -22.01 -72.42
N ARG A 121 -12.40 -22.14 -72.73
CA ARG A 121 -11.56 -23.25 -73.25
C ARG A 121 -10.15 -23.17 -72.67
#